data_AF-A0A2D7C0A1-F1
#
_entry.id   AF-A0A2D7C0A1-F1
#
_cell.length_a   1.000
_cell.length_b   1.000
_cell.length_c   1.000
_cell.angle_alpha   90.00
_cell.angle_beta   90.00
_cell.angle_gamma   90.00
#
_symmetry.space_group_name_H-M   'P 1'
#
loop_
_entity.id
_entity.type
_entity.pdbx_description
1 polymer ?
#
loop_
_entity_poly.entity_id
_entity_poly.type
_entity_poly.pdbx_seq_one_letter_code
_entity_poly.pdbx_strand_id
1 'polypeptide(L)'
;MYRVILNHIKSALPLFGTLGGIGGFVADILQPVAPFSNYVFFISLGLTFVLLLVMYARQALRELLVPYLIFSASSMLFTGLLLGLGDDNNKSNGVLASTFPALGVFQESLGLIQKDIEIIKEATEEIKQSSAQTAKNTEKIAESLAEMQKGFSSLTQSGGVIANPERPEQFYHNARIYELSGDYGNARRSYSRYFSFKLDLLDPHLRYQTFLKVQEGRAGALEIYSDMYDMDNRMIVEFARILLFDSKTRIQLLDAFIKKYPDFAPAYYELSREYSPSRKGVQQPDDKKSEL
;
A
#
# COMPACT_ATOMS: atom_id res chain seq x y z
N MET A 1 27.19 -3.81 76.99
CA MET A 1 26.84 -3.59 75.57
C MET A 1 27.91 -4.05 74.58
N TYR A 2 29.14 -3.48 74.58
CA TYR A 2 30.15 -3.79 73.55
C TYR A 2 30.53 -5.28 73.45
N ARG A 3 30.74 -5.98 74.58
CA ARG A 3 31.01 -7.44 74.60
C ARG A 3 29.84 -8.29 74.10
N VAL A 4 28.59 -7.86 74.34
CA VAL A 4 27.39 -8.58 73.89
C VAL A 4 27.23 -8.47 72.39
N ILE A 5 27.47 -7.28 71.83
CA ILE A 5 27.47 -7.02 70.39
C ILE A 5 28.58 -7.83 69.70
N LEU A 6 29.80 -7.83 70.25
CA LEU A 6 30.93 -8.55 69.68
C LEU A 6 30.70 -10.08 69.60
N ASN A 7 30.04 -10.65 70.61
CA ASN A 7 29.72 -12.07 70.64
C ASN A 7 28.62 -12.44 69.62
N HIS A 8 27.60 -11.59 69.44
CA HIS A 8 26.55 -11.81 68.44
C HIS A 8 27.08 -11.62 67.00
N ILE A 9 28.01 -10.69 66.78
CA ILE A 9 28.67 -10.53 65.47
C ILE A 9 29.47 -11.79 65.12
N LYS A 10 30.26 -12.33 66.07
CA LYS A 10 31.07 -13.53 65.84
C LYS A 10 30.24 -14.79 65.59
N SER A 11 29.11 -14.96 66.28
CA SER A 11 28.23 -16.11 66.08
C SER A 11 27.39 -16.04 64.81
N ALA A 12 27.05 -14.83 64.35
CA ALA A 12 26.21 -14.64 63.18
C ALA A 12 27.00 -14.54 61.86
N LEU A 13 28.30 -14.23 61.90
CA LEU A 13 29.19 -14.10 60.73
C LEU A 13 29.08 -15.27 59.71
N PRO A 14 29.06 -16.56 60.12
CA PRO A 14 28.98 -17.68 59.18
C PRO A 14 27.61 -17.79 58.50
N LEU A 15 26.53 -17.50 59.25
CA LEU A 15 25.15 -17.47 58.77
C LEU A 15 24.91 -16.33 57.78
N PHE A 16 25.56 -15.18 57.99
CA PHE A 16 25.55 -14.07 57.05
C PHE A 16 26.31 -14.38 55.76
N GLY A 17 27.42 -15.12 55.83
CA GLY A 17 28.16 -15.56 54.65
C GLY A 17 27.33 -16.46 53.73
N THR A 18 26.59 -17.42 54.29
CA THR A 18 25.76 -18.36 53.51
C THR A 18 24.49 -17.71 52.98
N LEU A 19 23.78 -16.94 53.80
CA LEU A 19 22.57 -16.21 53.36
C LEU A 19 22.90 -15.09 52.37
N GLY A 20 24.04 -14.41 52.56
CA GLY A 20 24.56 -13.43 51.61
C GLY A 20 24.94 -14.05 50.27
N GLY A 21 25.57 -15.24 50.28
CA GLY A 21 25.87 -15.99 49.07
C GLY A 21 24.62 -16.40 48.28
N ILE A 22 23.61 -16.95 48.96
CA ILE A 22 22.34 -17.35 48.33
C ILE A 22 21.57 -16.11 47.85
N GLY A 23 21.49 -15.05 48.66
CA GLY A 23 20.79 -13.82 48.31
C GLY A 23 21.43 -13.09 47.13
N GLY A 24 22.76 -13.01 47.10
CA GLY A 24 23.51 -12.44 45.96
C GLY A 24 23.34 -13.26 44.69
N PHE A 25 23.34 -14.60 44.81
CA PHE A 25 23.11 -15.50 43.67
C PHE A 25 21.73 -15.33 43.05
N VAL A 26 20.68 -15.24 43.88
CA VAL A 26 19.29 -15.02 43.42
C VAL A 26 19.14 -13.61 42.81
N ALA A 27 19.73 -12.60 43.44
CA ALA A 27 19.69 -11.23 42.94
C ALA A 27 20.35 -11.11 41.57
N ASP A 28 21.49 -11.78 41.37
CA ASP A 28 22.16 -11.85 40.07
C ASP A 28 21.26 -12.54 39.05
N ILE A 29 20.83 -13.78 39.28
CA ILE A 29 20.01 -14.53 38.29
C ILE A 29 18.81 -13.72 37.78
N LEU A 30 18.19 -12.92 38.65
CA LEU A 30 16.99 -12.14 38.33
C LEU A 30 17.27 -10.71 37.87
N GLN A 31 18.52 -10.26 37.86
CA GLN A 31 18.87 -8.89 37.49
C GLN A 31 18.41 -8.45 36.09
N PRO A 32 18.45 -9.32 35.05
CA PRO A 32 17.87 -9.00 33.74
C PRO A 32 16.34 -8.87 33.76
N VAL A 33 15.67 -9.43 34.77
CA VAL A 33 14.20 -9.40 34.90
C VAL A 33 13.75 -8.22 35.78
N ALA A 34 14.46 -7.93 36.88
CA ALA A 34 14.22 -6.78 37.74
C ALA A 34 15.44 -6.47 38.64
N PRO A 35 15.63 -5.21 39.10
CA PRO A 35 16.77 -4.80 39.92
C PRO A 35 16.59 -5.20 41.40
N PHE A 36 16.58 -6.50 41.69
CA PHE A 36 16.34 -7.04 43.04
C PHE A 36 17.33 -6.53 44.10
N SER A 37 18.60 -6.32 43.74
CA SER A 37 19.62 -5.75 44.62
C SER A 37 19.22 -4.36 45.16
N ASN A 38 18.58 -3.53 44.33
CA ASN A 38 18.09 -2.21 44.76
C ASN A 38 16.94 -2.35 45.76
N TYR A 39 15.98 -3.24 45.51
CA TYR A 39 14.85 -3.45 46.42
C TYR A 39 15.29 -3.93 47.80
N VAL A 40 16.19 -4.92 47.85
CA VAL A 40 16.70 -5.44 49.13
C VAL A 40 17.50 -4.37 49.87
N PHE A 41 18.29 -3.55 49.17
CA PHE A 41 19.03 -2.45 49.77
C PHE A 41 18.10 -1.42 50.44
N PHE A 42 17.08 -0.91 49.73
CA PHE A 42 16.18 0.11 50.28
C PHE A 42 15.29 -0.43 51.41
N ILE A 43 14.86 -1.69 51.33
CA ILE A 43 14.10 -2.34 52.43
C ILE A 43 14.98 -2.47 53.68
N SER A 44 16.22 -2.93 53.53
CA SER A 44 17.18 -3.07 54.63
C SER A 44 17.60 -1.71 55.22
N LEU A 45 17.71 -0.67 54.40
CA LEU A 45 17.94 0.71 54.84
C LEU A 45 16.76 1.25 55.67
N GLY A 46 15.52 0.99 55.24
CA GLY A 46 14.32 1.38 56.00
C GLY A 46 14.24 0.65 57.35
N LEU A 47 14.45 -0.67 57.34
CA LEU A 47 14.41 -1.49 58.56
C LEU A 47 15.49 -1.10 59.57
N THR A 48 16.72 -0.84 59.12
CA THR A 48 17.80 -0.37 60.00
C THR A 48 17.44 0.95 60.68
N PHE A 49 16.88 1.90 59.92
CA PHE A 49 16.47 3.20 60.46
C PHE A 49 15.35 3.05 61.49
N VAL A 50 14.32 2.24 61.20
CA VAL A 50 13.21 1.98 62.14
C VAL A 50 13.71 1.30 63.41
N LEU A 51 14.58 0.28 63.30
CA LEU A 51 15.13 -0.43 64.45
C LEU A 51 15.99 0.48 65.33
N LEU A 52 16.79 1.38 64.74
CA LEU A 52 17.55 2.40 65.47
C LEU A 52 16.63 3.36 66.24
N LEU A 53 15.54 3.81 65.62
CA LEU A 53 14.58 4.73 66.21
C LEU A 53 13.84 4.08 67.40
N VAL A 54 13.43 2.81 67.25
CA VAL A 54 12.77 2.05 68.33
C VAL A 54 13.75 1.78 69.50
N MET A 55 15.00 1.44 69.20
CA MET A 55 16.03 1.26 70.23
C MET A 55 16.39 2.56 70.96
N TYR A 56 16.29 3.70 70.28
CA TYR A 56 16.43 5.02 70.89
C TYR A 56 15.24 5.33 71.82
N ALA A 57 14.01 5.09 71.38
CA ALA A 57 12.80 5.39 72.14
C ALA A 57 12.54 4.43 73.31
N ARG A 58 12.94 3.15 73.22
CA ARG A 58 12.68 2.13 74.25
C ARG A 58 13.93 1.35 74.62
N GLN A 59 14.59 1.79 75.70
CA GLN A 59 15.84 1.20 76.19
C GLN A 59 15.69 -0.26 76.67
N ALA A 60 14.52 -0.64 77.17
CA ALA A 60 14.23 -2.01 77.63
C ALA A 60 14.21 -3.06 76.51
N LEU A 61 13.98 -2.66 75.25
CA LEU A 61 13.93 -3.58 74.09
C LEU A 61 15.29 -3.74 73.40
N ARG A 62 16.32 -3.03 73.85
CA ARG A 62 17.62 -3.00 73.16
C ARG A 62 18.26 -4.38 73.05
N GLU A 63 18.29 -5.16 74.12
CA GLU A 63 18.92 -6.49 74.07
C GLU A 63 18.18 -7.47 73.14
N LEU A 64 16.85 -7.32 73.01
CA LEU A 64 16.04 -8.13 72.10
C LEU A 64 16.20 -7.70 70.63
N LEU A 65 16.39 -6.41 70.36
CA LEU A 65 16.43 -5.85 69.01
C LEU A 65 17.83 -5.81 68.37
N VAL A 66 18.90 -5.89 69.17
CA VAL A 66 20.30 -5.90 68.70
C VAL A 66 20.56 -6.95 67.60
N PRO A 67 20.09 -8.21 67.69
CA PRO A 67 20.30 -9.21 66.63
C PRO A 67 19.65 -8.82 65.30
N TYR A 68 18.44 -8.26 65.33
CA TYR A 68 17.71 -7.81 64.13
C TYR A 68 18.37 -6.59 63.49
N LEU A 69 18.89 -5.67 64.31
CA LEU A 69 19.64 -4.52 63.83
C LEU A 69 20.94 -4.94 63.15
N ILE A 70 21.68 -5.87 63.76
CA ILE A 70 22.89 -6.45 63.14
C ILE A 70 22.52 -7.10 61.80
N PHE A 71 21.43 -7.86 61.74
CA PHE A 71 20.99 -8.51 60.51
C PHE A 71 20.64 -7.52 59.39
N SER A 72 19.82 -6.52 59.71
CA SER A 72 19.41 -5.51 58.73
C SER A 72 20.59 -4.64 58.27
N ALA A 73 21.51 -4.28 59.18
CA ALA A 73 22.69 -3.48 58.85
C ALA A 73 23.72 -4.27 58.03
N SER A 74 23.93 -5.55 58.35
CA SER A 74 24.79 -6.43 57.55
C SER A 74 24.20 -6.67 56.17
N SER A 75 22.89 -6.88 56.04
CA SER A 75 22.21 -6.99 54.74
C SER A 75 22.34 -5.71 53.92
N MET A 76 22.16 -4.54 54.54
CA MET A 76 22.35 -3.23 53.90
C MET A 76 23.80 -3.01 53.45
N LEU A 77 24.79 -3.33 54.27
CA LEU A 77 26.21 -3.18 53.91
C LEU A 77 26.60 -4.14 52.80
N PHE A 78 26.12 -5.39 52.84
CA PHE A 78 26.41 -6.38 51.81
C PHE A 78 25.79 -6.00 50.46
N THR A 79 24.50 -5.65 50.44
CA THR A 79 23.83 -5.19 49.22
C THR A 79 24.37 -3.85 48.72
N GLY A 80 24.73 -2.93 49.63
CA GLY A 80 25.38 -1.67 49.29
C GLY A 80 26.78 -1.87 48.69
N LEU A 81 27.56 -2.83 49.19
CA LEU A 81 28.84 -3.22 48.60
C LEU A 81 28.65 -3.84 47.21
N LEU A 82 27.65 -4.71 47.03
CA LEU A 82 27.32 -5.26 45.71
C LEU A 82 26.94 -4.14 44.73
N LEU A 83 26.14 -3.16 45.15
CA LEU A 83 25.79 -2.02 44.29
C LEU A 83 27.01 -1.11 43.99
N GLY A 84 27.91 -0.93 44.95
CA GLY A 84 29.13 -0.12 44.77
C GLY A 84 30.26 -0.81 44.00
N LEU A 85 30.24 -2.15 43.91
CA LEU A 85 31.17 -2.95 43.11
C LEU A 85 30.62 -3.31 41.72
N GLY A 86 29.36 -2.95 41.43
CA GLY A 86 28.79 -3.07 40.10
C GLY A 86 29.48 -2.14 39.12
N ASP A 87 29.99 -2.68 38.02
CA ASP A 87 30.63 -1.91 36.96
C ASP A 87 29.56 -1.18 36.13
N ASP A 88 29.62 0.16 36.11
CA ASP A 88 28.67 1.03 35.42
C ASP A 88 28.59 0.76 33.90
N ASN A 89 29.61 0.10 33.33
CA ASN A 89 29.69 -0.23 31.91
C ASN A 89 28.95 -1.53 31.52
N ASN A 90 28.57 -2.39 32.47
CA ASN A 90 27.99 -3.72 32.22
C ASN A 90 26.72 -3.96 33.05
N LYS A 91 25.75 -3.06 32.93
CA LYS A 91 24.51 -3.05 33.72
C LYS A 91 23.62 -4.31 33.58
N SER A 92 23.88 -5.18 32.61
CA SER A 92 23.11 -6.42 32.39
C SER A 92 23.56 -7.60 33.25
N ASN A 93 24.81 -7.61 33.73
CA ASN A 93 25.38 -8.76 34.41
C ASN A 93 25.52 -8.48 35.91
N GLY A 94 25.14 -9.47 36.71
CA GLY A 94 25.24 -9.38 38.15
C GLY A 94 26.68 -9.46 38.64
N VAL A 95 26.95 -9.01 39.88
CA VAL A 95 28.32 -8.90 40.41
C VAL A 95 28.99 -10.27 40.57
N LEU A 96 28.23 -11.30 40.95
CA LEU A 96 28.71 -12.69 41.05
C LEU A 96 28.76 -13.39 39.68
N ALA A 97 27.92 -12.99 38.72
CA ALA A 97 27.94 -13.52 37.36
C ALA A 97 29.23 -13.16 36.62
N SER A 98 29.86 -12.03 36.97
CA SER A 98 31.21 -11.68 36.49
C SER A 98 32.30 -12.62 36.99
N THR A 99 32.07 -13.29 38.13
CA THR A 99 33.01 -14.23 38.75
C THR A 99 32.70 -15.69 38.39
N PHE A 100 31.43 -16.02 38.13
CA PHE A 100 30.97 -17.36 37.73
C PHE A 100 30.37 -17.34 36.31
N PRO A 101 31.14 -17.77 35.29
CA PRO A 101 30.74 -17.68 33.88
C PRO A 101 29.37 -18.33 33.56
N ALA A 102 28.99 -19.40 34.27
CA ALA A 102 27.72 -20.10 34.05
C ALA A 102 26.48 -19.22 34.35
N LEU A 103 26.59 -18.27 35.28
CA LEU A 103 25.50 -17.35 35.62
C LEU A 103 25.34 -16.23 34.59
N GLY A 104 26.46 -15.75 34.02
CA GLY A 104 26.43 -14.77 32.93
C GLY A 104 25.69 -15.31 31.70
N VAL A 105 25.97 -16.56 31.30
CA VAL A 105 25.29 -17.21 30.16
C VAL A 105 23.78 -17.34 30.39
N PHE A 106 23.36 -17.63 31.61
CA PHE A 106 21.94 -17.75 31.94
C PHE A 106 21.23 -16.39 31.94
N GLN A 107 21.84 -15.36 32.52
CA GLN A 107 21.32 -13.99 32.48
C GLN A 107 21.19 -13.45 31.06
N GLU A 108 22.21 -13.68 30.22
CA GLU A 108 22.20 -13.32 28.81
C GLU A 108 21.06 -14.04 28.07
N SER A 109 20.85 -15.33 28.35
CA SER A 109 19.73 -16.10 27.79
C SER A 109 18.36 -15.51 28.18
N LEU A 110 18.18 -15.10 29.44
CA LEU A 110 16.94 -14.43 29.88
C LEU A 110 16.74 -13.07 29.20
N GLY A 111 17.81 -12.29 29.02
CA GLY A 111 17.76 -11.02 28.29
C GLY A 111 17.41 -11.20 26.81
N LEU A 112 18.00 -12.21 26.15
CA LEU A 112 17.67 -12.58 24.78
C LEU A 112 16.20 -13.01 24.65
N ILE A 113 15.69 -13.82 25.58
CA ILE A 113 14.28 -14.24 25.60
C ILE A 113 13.34 -13.04 25.73
N GLN A 114 13.64 -12.04 26.57
CA GLN A 114 12.81 -10.83 26.69
C GLN A 114 12.77 -10.04 25.39
N LYS A 115 13.93 -9.85 24.75
CA LYS A 115 14.04 -9.17 23.47
C LYS A 115 13.26 -9.90 22.38
N ASP A 116 13.39 -11.22 22.30
CA ASP A 116 12.66 -12.02 21.31
C ASP A 116 11.14 -11.96 21.54
N ILE A 117 10.68 -11.95 22.81
CA ILE A 117 9.25 -11.78 23.14
C ILE A 117 8.74 -10.39 22.70
N GLU A 118 9.55 -9.34 22.86
CA GLU A 118 9.19 -7.99 22.42
C GLU A 118 9.05 -7.93 20.90
N ILE A 119 10.02 -8.48 20.16
CA ILE A 119 9.98 -8.58 18.70
C ILE A 119 8.76 -9.40 18.24
N ILE A 120 8.48 -10.53 18.89
CA ILE A 120 7.30 -11.36 18.57
C ILE A 120 6.01 -10.56 18.81
N LYS A 121 5.93 -9.78 19.89
CA LYS A 121 4.76 -8.95 20.18
C LYS A 121 4.55 -7.87 19.12
N GLU A 122 5.62 -7.19 18.72
CA GLU A 122 5.59 -6.17 17.67
C GLU A 122 5.15 -6.77 16.33
N ALA A 123 5.80 -7.86 15.90
CA ALA A 123 5.44 -8.58 14.68
C ALA A 123 3.98 -9.09 14.71
N THR A 124 3.49 -9.55 15.88
CA THR A 124 2.09 -9.99 16.03
C THR A 124 1.12 -8.83 15.85
N GLU A 125 1.43 -7.65 16.37
CA GLU A 125 0.58 -6.46 16.19
C GLU A 125 0.59 -5.97 14.74
N GLU A 126 1.75 -5.98 14.08
CA GLU A 126 1.86 -5.68 12.64
C GLU A 126 1.06 -6.67 11.79
N ILE A 127 1.15 -7.98 12.07
CA ILE A 127 0.37 -9.02 11.39
C ILE A 127 -1.12 -8.78 11.59
N LYS A 128 -1.56 -8.42 12.80
CA LYS A 128 -2.96 -8.12 13.09
C LYS A 128 -3.46 -6.92 12.29
N GLN A 129 -2.66 -5.85 12.20
CA GLN A 129 -2.99 -4.66 11.40
C GLN A 129 -3.03 -4.99 9.90
N SER A 130 -2.03 -5.70 9.39
CA SER A 130 -1.95 -6.12 7.99
C SER A 130 -3.10 -7.05 7.61
N SER A 131 -3.48 -7.98 8.50
CA SER A 131 -4.63 -8.86 8.34
C SER A 131 -5.95 -8.07 8.29
N ALA A 132 -6.13 -7.10 9.20
CA ALA A 132 -7.30 -6.21 9.19
C ALA A 132 -7.39 -5.37 7.91
N GLN A 133 -6.27 -4.84 7.43
CA GLN A 133 -6.22 -4.09 6.16
C GLN A 133 -6.51 -5.00 4.96
N THR A 134 -6.00 -6.24 4.98
CA THR A 134 -6.29 -7.24 3.95
C THR A 134 -7.78 -7.55 3.91
N ALA A 135 -8.42 -7.80 5.06
CA ALA A 135 -9.87 -8.04 5.15
C ALA A 135 -10.68 -6.87 4.58
N LYS A 136 -10.30 -5.62 4.91
CA LYS A 136 -10.94 -4.41 4.37
C LYS A 136 -10.76 -4.27 2.86
N ASN A 137 -9.58 -4.58 2.34
CA ASN A 137 -9.33 -4.57 0.90
C ASN A 137 -10.15 -5.66 0.19
N THR A 138 -10.26 -6.86 0.77
CA THR A 138 -11.09 -7.94 0.24
C THR A 138 -12.57 -7.55 0.21
N GLU A 139 -13.07 -6.87 1.25
CA GLU A 139 -14.44 -6.35 1.29
C GLU A 139 -14.68 -5.35 0.16
N LYS A 140 -13.80 -4.36 -0.03
CA LYS A 140 -13.88 -3.40 -1.14
C LYS A 140 -13.84 -4.07 -2.52
N ILE A 141 -13.04 -5.12 -2.68
CA ILE A 141 -13.00 -5.90 -3.93
C ILE A 141 -14.33 -6.61 -4.15
N ALA A 142 -14.92 -7.21 -3.11
CA ALA A 142 -16.23 -7.86 -3.19
C ALA A 142 -17.34 -6.86 -3.54
N GLU A 143 -17.33 -5.67 -2.93
CA GLU A 143 -18.25 -4.58 -3.26
C GLU A 143 -18.09 -4.13 -4.72
N SER A 144 -16.85 -3.87 -5.15
CA SER A 144 -16.54 -3.47 -6.54
C SER A 144 -16.99 -4.54 -7.54
N LEU A 145 -16.82 -5.83 -7.20
CA LEU A 145 -17.27 -6.95 -8.02
C LEU A 145 -18.79 -7.01 -8.12
N ALA A 146 -19.50 -6.78 -7.00
CA ALA A 146 -20.96 -6.73 -6.99
C ALA A 146 -21.49 -5.54 -7.81
N GLU A 147 -20.84 -4.38 -7.75
CA GLU A 147 -21.16 -3.22 -8.58
C GLU A 147 -20.92 -3.50 -10.08
N MET A 148 -19.80 -4.12 -10.43
CA MET A 148 -19.52 -4.54 -11.81
C MET A 148 -20.57 -5.54 -12.31
N GLN A 149 -20.96 -6.50 -11.49
CA GLN A 149 -22.01 -7.47 -11.84
C GLN A 149 -23.34 -6.75 -12.11
N LYS A 150 -23.75 -5.82 -11.22
CA LYS A 150 -24.96 -5.00 -11.43
C LYS A 150 -24.87 -4.18 -12.72
N GLY A 151 -23.73 -3.53 -12.97
CA GLY A 151 -23.47 -2.78 -14.20
C GLY A 151 -23.62 -3.66 -15.44
N PHE A 152 -22.99 -4.84 -15.46
CA PHE A 152 -23.07 -5.78 -16.57
C PHE A 152 -24.50 -6.32 -16.78
N SER A 153 -25.21 -6.68 -15.71
CA SER A 153 -26.61 -7.10 -15.79
C SER A 153 -27.49 -5.99 -16.37
N SER A 154 -27.31 -4.73 -15.92
CA SER A 154 -28.07 -3.59 -16.44
C SER A 154 -27.78 -3.30 -17.92
N LEU A 155 -26.51 -3.43 -18.33
CA LEU A 155 -26.10 -3.25 -19.72
C LEU A 155 -26.70 -4.35 -20.62
N THR A 156 -26.69 -5.59 -20.14
CA THR A 156 -27.29 -6.73 -20.85
C THR A 156 -28.80 -6.56 -21.00
N GLN A 157 -29.49 -6.14 -19.93
CA GLN A 157 -30.94 -5.85 -19.97
C GLN A 157 -31.28 -4.70 -20.93
N SER A 158 -30.37 -3.73 -21.08
CA SER A 158 -30.53 -2.60 -22.00
C SER A 158 -30.10 -2.93 -23.44
N GLY A 159 -29.89 -4.21 -23.77
CA GLY A 159 -29.46 -4.64 -25.11
C GLY A 159 -28.04 -4.19 -25.49
N GLY A 160 -27.19 -3.92 -24.49
CA GLY A 160 -25.83 -3.43 -24.69
C GLY A 160 -25.71 -1.91 -24.76
N VAL A 161 -26.81 -1.15 -24.64
CA VAL A 161 -26.81 0.31 -24.68
C VAL A 161 -26.46 0.89 -23.30
N ILE A 162 -25.52 1.83 -23.27
CA ILE A 162 -25.18 2.63 -22.09
C ILE A 162 -26.25 3.70 -21.92
N ALA A 163 -27.02 3.66 -20.83
CA ALA A 163 -28.17 4.55 -20.62
C ALA A 163 -27.79 6.03 -20.51
N ASN A 164 -26.70 6.36 -19.82
CA ASN A 164 -26.22 7.74 -19.61
C ASN A 164 -24.80 7.90 -20.16
N PRO A 165 -24.64 7.99 -21.49
CA PRO A 165 -23.33 8.20 -22.10
C PRO A 165 -22.85 9.64 -21.87
N GLU A 166 -21.61 9.78 -21.43
CA GLU A 166 -20.95 11.08 -21.17
C GLU A 166 -19.68 11.25 -22.01
N ARG A 167 -19.00 10.15 -22.31
CA ARG A 167 -17.72 10.14 -23.02
C ARG A 167 -17.89 9.80 -24.51
N PRO A 168 -17.03 10.30 -25.40
CA PRO A 168 -17.14 10.01 -26.83
C PRO A 168 -17.17 8.50 -27.12
N GLU A 169 -16.35 7.69 -26.46
CA GLU A 169 -16.30 6.25 -26.69
C GLU A 169 -17.65 5.56 -26.37
N GLN A 170 -18.37 6.08 -25.37
CA GLN A 170 -19.69 5.57 -24.99
C GLN A 170 -20.75 5.92 -26.03
N PHE A 171 -20.71 7.13 -26.60
CA PHE A 171 -21.58 7.52 -27.70
C PHE A 171 -21.30 6.70 -28.97
N TYR A 172 -20.04 6.46 -29.30
CA TYR A 172 -19.68 5.59 -30.42
C TYR A 172 -20.13 4.15 -30.19
N HIS A 173 -19.89 3.59 -29.00
CA HIS A 173 -20.38 2.26 -28.62
C HIS A 173 -21.90 2.15 -28.79
N ASN A 174 -22.66 3.09 -28.23
CA ASN A 174 -24.12 3.11 -28.39
C ASN A 174 -24.53 3.21 -29.86
N ALA A 175 -23.87 4.06 -30.65
CA ALA A 175 -24.15 4.17 -32.08
C ALA A 175 -24.00 2.81 -32.80
N ARG A 176 -22.95 2.05 -32.46
CA ARG A 176 -22.71 0.70 -33.01
C ARG A 176 -23.77 -0.30 -32.56
N ILE A 177 -24.16 -0.29 -31.30
CA ILE A 177 -25.21 -1.17 -30.77
C ILE A 177 -26.55 -0.89 -31.46
N TYR A 178 -26.94 0.39 -31.56
CA TYR A 178 -28.17 0.79 -32.25
C TYR A 178 -28.15 0.46 -33.74
N GLU A 179 -27.00 0.61 -34.40
CA GLU A 179 -26.84 0.23 -35.81
C GLU A 179 -27.03 -1.28 -36.00
N LEU A 180 -26.47 -2.10 -35.10
CA LEU A 180 -26.61 -3.56 -35.16
C LEU A 180 -28.03 -4.04 -34.81
N SER A 181 -28.74 -3.32 -33.94
CA SER A 181 -30.13 -3.63 -33.59
C SER A 181 -31.15 -3.11 -34.61
N GLY A 182 -30.72 -2.34 -35.61
CA GLY A 182 -31.58 -1.74 -36.63
C GLY A 182 -32.28 -0.45 -36.17
N ASP A 183 -31.97 0.07 -34.99
CA ASP A 183 -32.46 1.37 -34.50
C ASP A 183 -31.64 2.52 -35.08
N TYR A 184 -31.83 2.75 -36.38
CA TYR A 184 -31.03 3.73 -37.13
C TYR A 184 -31.24 5.17 -36.68
N GLY A 185 -32.41 5.49 -36.10
CA GLY A 185 -32.68 6.81 -35.54
C GLY A 185 -31.81 7.12 -34.33
N ASN A 186 -31.72 6.20 -33.37
CA ASN A 186 -30.82 6.35 -32.23
C ASN A 186 -29.35 6.20 -32.61
N ALA A 187 -29.02 5.35 -33.59
CA ALA A 187 -27.67 5.25 -34.12
C ALA A 187 -27.19 6.60 -34.67
N ARG A 188 -28.00 7.26 -35.50
CA ARG A 188 -27.67 8.57 -36.08
C ARG A 188 -27.49 9.65 -35.02
N ARG A 189 -28.37 9.72 -34.01
CA ARG A 189 -28.22 10.65 -32.87
C ARG A 189 -26.92 10.42 -32.11
N SER A 190 -26.59 9.16 -31.85
CA SER A 190 -25.38 8.78 -31.11
C SER A 190 -24.10 9.12 -31.90
N TYR A 191 -24.08 8.85 -33.22
CA TYR A 191 -22.99 9.29 -34.10
C TYR A 191 -22.84 10.80 -34.14
N SER A 192 -23.94 11.56 -34.28
CA SER A 192 -23.91 13.03 -34.27
C SER A 192 -23.32 13.56 -32.97
N ARG A 193 -23.75 13.01 -31.83
CA ARG A 193 -23.19 13.37 -30.52
C ARG A 193 -21.71 13.00 -30.40
N TYR A 194 -21.29 11.84 -30.90
CA TYR A 194 -19.88 11.46 -30.98
C TYR A 194 -19.04 12.47 -31.76
N PHE A 195 -19.46 12.87 -32.96
CA PHE A 195 -18.70 13.82 -33.78
C PHE A 195 -18.66 15.24 -33.19
N SER A 196 -19.60 15.60 -32.30
CA SER A 196 -19.55 16.88 -31.58
C SER A 196 -18.33 17.04 -30.66
N PHE A 197 -17.67 15.94 -30.27
CA PHE A 197 -16.42 15.97 -29.49
C PHE A 197 -15.19 16.34 -30.33
N LYS A 198 -15.32 16.41 -31.67
CA LYS A 198 -14.27 16.85 -32.58
C LYS A 198 -12.94 16.11 -32.43
N LEU A 199 -13.01 14.78 -32.35
CA LEU A 199 -11.81 13.93 -32.34
C LEU A 199 -11.26 13.75 -33.76
N ASP A 200 -9.94 13.64 -33.89
CA ASP A 200 -9.24 13.45 -35.18
C ASP A 200 -9.05 11.94 -35.47
N LEU A 201 -10.16 11.19 -35.49
CA LEU A 201 -10.17 9.75 -35.69
C LEU A 201 -10.89 9.41 -37.01
N LEU A 202 -10.20 8.74 -37.93
CA LEU A 202 -10.74 8.40 -39.25
C LEU A 202 -11.81 7.31 -39.19
N ASP A 203 -11.57 6.24 -38.44
CA ASP A 203 -12.40 5.03 -38.48
C ASP A 203 -13.88 5.27 -38.19
N PRO A 204 -14.27 6.08 -37.18
CA PRO A 204 -15.65 6.43 -36.94
C PRO A 204 -16.31 7.13 -38.13
N HIS A 205 -15.57 8.00 -38.84
CA HIS A 205 -16.08 8.65 -40.04
C HIS A 205 -16.35 7.63 -41.15
N LEU A 206 -15.40 6.72 -41.42
CA LEU A 206 -15.57 5.67 -42.43
C LEU A 206 -16.75 4.73 -42.10
N ARG A 207 -16.93 4.39 -40.82
CA ARG A 207 -18.09 3.59 -40.39
C ARG A 207 -19.38 4.35 -40.58
N TYR A 208 -19.44 5.61 -40.15
CA TYR A 208 -20.64 6.43 -40.29
C TYR A 208 -21.02 6.66 -41.75
N GLN A 209 -20.05 6.84 -42.65
CA GLN A 209 -20.32 6.87 -44.09
C GLN A 209 -20.93 5.57 -44.60
N THR A 210 -20.44 4.42 -44.13
CA THR A 210 -21.01 3.12 -44.50
C THR A 210 -22.46 3.02 -44.05
N PHE A 211 -22.74 3.42 -42.80
CA PHE A 211 -24.09 3.52 -42.27
C PHE A 211 -24.99 4.44 -43.12
N LEU A 212 -24.54 5.67 -43.40
CA LEU A 212 -25.30 6.65 -44.19
C LEU A 212 -25.55 6.16 -45.63
N LYS A 213 -24.57 5.53 -46.27
CA LYS A 213 -24.74 4.97 -47.62
C LYS A 213 -25.83 3.89 -47.67
N VAL A 214 -25.99 3.12 -46.60
CA VAL A 214 -27.06 2.11 -46.50
C VAL A 214 -28.43 2.78 -46.34
N GLN A 215 -28.51 3.86 -45.56
CA GLN A 215 -29.77 4.55 -45.29
C GLN A 215 -30.23 5.47 -46.44
N GLU A 216 -29.31 6.27 -46.98
CA GLU A 216 -29.61 7.44 -47.83
C GLU A 216 -28.83 7.41 -49.16
N GLY A 217 -28.04 6.37 -49.39
CA GLY A 217 -27.16 6.28 -50.54
C GLY A 217 -25.95 7.22 -50.46
N ARG A 218 -25.15 7.22 -51.53
CA ARG A 218 -23.91 8.01 -51.61
C ARG A 218 -24.18 9.52 -51.62
N ALA A 219 -25.23 9.95 -52.30
CA ALA A 219 -25.59 11.37 -52.42
C ALA A 219 -26.01 11.96 -51.07
N GLY A 220 -26.88 11.28 -50.31
CA GLY A 220 -27.27 11.73 -48.98
C GLY A 220 -26.11 11.72 -47.99
N ALA A 221 -25.24 10.70 -48.05
CA ALA A 221 -24.01 10.70 -47.26
C ALA A 221 -23.10 11.91 -47.57
N LEU A 222 -22.98 12.29 -48.86
CA LEU A 222 -22.18 13.44 -49.29
C LEU A 222 -22.77 14.78 -48.82
N GLU A 223 -24.09 14.91 -48.83
CA GLU A 223 -24.80 16.09 -48.31
C GLU A 223 -24.47 16.29 -46.82
N ILE A 224 -24.67 15.26 -46.00
CA ILE A 224 -24.38 15.30 -44.56
C ILE A 224 -22.90 15.65 -44.28
N TYR A 225 -21.97 15.06 -45.02
CA TYR A 225 -20.55 15.36 -44.86
C TYR A 225 -20.14 16.72 -45.41
N SER A 226 -20.89 17.27 -46.36
CA SER A 226 -20.69 18.65 -46.81
C SER A 226 -21.15 19.63 -45.74
N ASP A 227 -22.33 19.42 -45.15
CA ASP A 227 -22.81 20.21 -44.02
C ASP A 227 -21.85 20.13 -42.82
N MET A 228 -21.37 18.92 -42.52
CA MET A 228 -20.40 18.71 -41.44
C MET A 228 -19.10 19.47 -41.71
N TYR A 229 -18.61 19.47 -42.95
CA TYR A 229 -17.40 20.19 -43.33
C TYR A 229 -17.56 21.71 -43.27
N ASP A 230 -18.73 22.22 -43.66
CA ASP A 230 -19.03 23.66 -43.59
C ASP A 230 -19.06 24.16 -42.13
N MET A 231 -19.44 23.31 -41.19
CA MET A 231 -19.39 23.59 -39.75
C MET A 231 -18.04 23.27 -39.10
N ASP A 232 -17.30 22.30 -39.64
CA ASP A 232 -16.07 21.75 -39.09
C ASP A 232 -15.08 21.38 -40.21
N ASN A 233 -14.22 22.33 -40.55
CA ASN A 233 -13.26 22.23 -41.65
C ASN A 233 -11.96 21.47 -41.28
N ARG A 234 -11.98 20.65 -40.23
CA ARG A 234 -10.82 19.82 -39.85
C ARG A 234 -10.44 18.87 -40.98
N MET A 235 -9.13 18.62 -41.06
CA MET A 235 -8.49 17.75 -42.06
C MET A 235 -9.19 16.38 -42.19
N ILE A 236 -9.60 15.78 -41.07
CA ILE A 236 -10.24 14.46 -41.06
C ILE A 236 -11.65 14.47 -41.69
N VAL A 237 -12.40 15.56 -41.49
CA VAL A 237 -13.75 15.75 -42.03
C VAL A 237 -13.66 16.05 -43.53
N GLU A 238 -12.72 16.90 -43.93
CA GLU A 238 -12.39 17.17 -45.33
C GLU A 238 -12.07 15.87 -46.07
N PHE A 239 -11.14 15.08 -45.52
CA PHE A 239 -10.75 13.79 -46.10
C PHE A 239 -11.94 12.84 -46.24
N ALA A 240 -12.70 12.65 -45.16
CA ALA A 240 -13.87 11.79 -45.18
C ALA A 240 -14.84 12.24 -46.28
N ARG A 241 -15.18 13.54 -46.35
CA ARG A 241 -16.06 14.09 -47.39
C ARG A 241 -15.53 13.80 -48.81
N ILE A 242 -14.23 13.95 -49.06
CA ILE A 242 -13.60 13.67 -50.36
C ILE A 242 -13.92 12.25 -50.85
N LEU A 243 -13.94 11.26 -49.95
CA LEU A 243 -14.22 9.86 -50.29
C LEU A 243 -15.64 9.62 -50.84
N LEU A 244 -16.54 10.59 -50.72
CA LEU A 244 -17.94 10.49 -51.15
C LEU A 244 -18.22 11.11 -52.53
N PHE A 245 -17.30 11.88 -53.11
CA PHE A 245 -17.44 12.42 -54.49
C PHE A 245 -17.31 11.34 -55.56
N ASP A 246 -17.69 11.57 -56.81
CA ASP A 246 -17.41 10.63 -57.91
C ASP A 246 -15.90 10.45 -58.15
N SER A 247 -15.49 9.43 -58.91
CA SER A 247 -14.07 9.11 -59.10
C SER A 247 -13.25 10.28 -59.68
N LYS A 248 -13.76 10.97 -60.70
CA LYS A 248 -13.02 12.06 -61.35
C LYS A 248 -12.78 13.22 -60.38
N THR A 249 -13.83 13.64 -59.68
CA THR A 249 -13.75 14.71 -58.69
C THR A 249 -12.91 14.30 -57.48
N ARG A 250 -13.06 13.05 -57.02
CA ARG A 250 -12.31 12.50 -55.88
C ARG A 250 -10.80 12.48 -56.14
N ILE A 251 -10.34 12.07 -57.32
CA ILE A 251 -8.91 12.11 -57.69
C ILE A 251 -8.37 13.54 -57.57
N GLN A 252 -9.05 14.51 -58.18
CA GLN A 252 -8.63 15.91 -58.16
C GLN A 252 -8.56 16.48 -56.74
N LEU A 253 -9.55 16.15 -55.91
CA LEU A 253 -9.59 16.59 -54.52
C LEU A 253 -8.53 15.89 -53.66
N LEU A 254 -8.26 14.59 -53.88
CA LEU A 254 -7.19 13.86 -53.19
C LEU A 254 -5.81 14.42 -53.55
N ASP A 255 -5.56 14.75 -54.82
CA ASP A 255 -4.31 15.40 -55.25
C ASP A 255 -4.11 16.75 -54.56
N ALA A 256 -5.17 17.57 -54.48
CA ALA A 256 -5.12 18.84 -53.77
C ALA A 256 -4.92 18.66 -52.26
N PHE A 257 -5.60 17.67 -51.68
CA PHE A 257 -5.52 17.33 -50.26
C PHE A 257 -4.12 16.86 -49.87
N ILE A 258 -3.50 15.99 -50.68
CA ILE A 258 -2.14 15.49 -50.45
C ILE A 258 -1.11 16.63 -50.48
N LYS A 259 -1.26 17.59 -51.40
CA LYS A 259 -0.40 18.79 -51.42
C LYS A 259 -0.55 19.65 -50.17
N LYS A 260 -1.75 19.69 -49.60
CA LYS A 260 -2.07 20.44 -48.38
C LYS A 260 -1.62 19.70 -47.11
N TYR A 261 -1.70 18.37 -47.10
CA TYR A 261 -1.41 17.49 -45.97
C TYR A 261 -0.52 16.31 -46.40
N PRO A 262 0.78 16.55 -46.70
CA PRO A 262 1.67 15.53 -47.26
C PRO A 262 1.97 14.36 -46.31
N ASP A 263 1.79 14.53 -45.01
CA ASP A 263 2.04 13.46 -44.03
C ASP A 263 0.80 12.57 -43.77
N PHE A 264 -0.34 12.87 -44.40
CA PHE A 264 -1.56 12.09 -44.21
C PHE A 264 -1.58 10.86 -45.13
N ALA A 265 -0.86 9.81 -44.69
CA ALA A 265 -0.71 8.55 -45.43
C ALA A 265 -2.02 7.94 -45.97
N PRO A 266 -3.18 7.97 -45.27
CA PRO A 266 -4.41 7.41 -45.82
C PRO A 266 -4.87 8.02 -47.14
N ALA A 267 -4.51 9.28 -47.43
CA ALA A 267 -4.88 9.91 -48.70
C ALA A 267 -4.14 9.32 -49.90
N TYR A 268 -2.85 9.00 -49.74
CA TYR A 268 -2.07 8.32 -50.78
C TYR A 268 -2.63 6.92 -51.07
N TYR A 269 -3.00 6.19 -50.02
CA TYR A 269 -3.64 4.89 -50.16
C TYR A 269 -4.99 4.95 -50.88
N GLU A 270 -5.85 5.91 -50.54
CA GLU A 270 -7.14 6.04 -51.24
C GLU A 270 -7.00 6.56 -52.68
N LEU A 271 -5.98 7.37 -52.96
CA LEU A 271 -5.66 7.82 -54.32
C LEU A 271 -5.17 6.66 -55.18
N SER A 272 -4.24 5.83 -54.69
CA SER A 272 -3.71 4.70 -55.45
C SER A 272 -4.82 3.71 -55.83
N ARG A 273 -5.79 3.50 -54.93
CA ARG A 273 -6.96 2.66 -55.19
C ARG A 273 -7.83 3.13 -56.36
N GLU A 274 -7.85 4.42 -56.70
CA GLU A 274 -8.58 4.93 -57.88
C GLU A 274 -8.04 4.39 -59.20
N TYR A 275 -6.76 3.98 -59.22
CA TYR A 275 -6.10 3.40 -60.39
C TYR A 275 -6.13 1.87 -60.40
N SER A 276 -6.66 1.26 -59.34
CA SER A 276 -6.75 -0.20 -59.23
C SER A 276 -7.81 -0.79 -60.16
N PRO A 277 -7.64 -2.06 -60.61
CA PRO A 277 -8.66 -2.77 -61.39
C PRO A 277 -10.01 -2.84 -60.66
N SER A 278 -10.00 -2.87 -59.32
CA SER A 278 -11.21 -2.94 -58.49
C SER A 278 -12.12 -1.72 -58.62
N ARG A 279 -11.57 -0.54 -58.93
CA ARG A 279 -12.33 0.71 -59.13
C ARG A 279 -12.51 1.07 -60.60
N LYS A 280 -11.53 0.74 -61.48
CA LYS A 280 -11.60 1.04 -62.92
C LYS A 280 -12.24 -0.04 -63.79
N GLY A 281 -12.30 -1.29 -63.32
CA GLY A 281 -12.69 -2.46 -64.13
C GLY A 281 -11.58 -2.91 -65.09
N VAL A 282 -11.10 -2.01 -65.97
CA VAL A 282 -9.97 -2.26 -66.87
C VAL A 282 -8.84 -1.28 -66.56
N GLN A 283 -7.65 -1.81 -66.25
CA GLN A 283 -6.48 -1.03 -65.86
C GLN A 283 -5.51 -0.85 -67.04
N GLN A 284 -5.08 0.39 -67.30
CA GLN A 284 -4.06 0.69 -68.31
C GLN A 284 -2.63 0.64 -67.74
N PRO A 285 -1.58 0.53 -68.58
CA PRO A 285 -0.19 0.51 -68.10
C PRO A 285 0.23 1.73 -67.26
N ASP A 286 -0.29 2.92 -67.57
CA ASP A 286 0.01 4.14 -66.79
C ASP A 286 -0.75 4.19 -65.46
N ASP A 287 -1.88 3.48 -65.34
CA ASP A 287 -2.60 3.33 -64.08
C ASP A 287 -1.79 2.49 -63.08
N LYS A 288 -1.08 1.45 -63.56
CA LYS A 288 -0.20 0.64 -62.70
C LYS A 288 0.91 1.45 -62.06
N LYS A 289 1.46 2.43 -62.77
CA LYS A 289 2.49 3.33 -62.23
C LYS A 289 1.93 4.28 -61.17
N SER A 290 0.63 4.57 -61.22
CA SER A 290 -0.06 5.48 -60.31
C SER A 290 -0.67 4.74 -59.10
N GLU A 291 -0.74 3.41 -59.16
CA GLU A 291 -1.18 2.54 -58.05
C GLU A 291 -0.03 2.18 -57.07
N LEU A 292 1.22 2.18 -57.55
CA LEU A 292 2.43 1.85 -56.79
C LEU A 292 2.99 3.03 -56.01
#